data_AF-A0AA88I7R8-F1
#
_entry.id   AF-A0AA88I7R8-F1
#
_cell.length_a   1.000
_cell.length_b   1.000
_cell.length_c   1.000
_cell.angle_alpha   90.00
_cell.angle_beta   90.00
_cell.angle_gamma   90.00
#
_symmetry.space_group_name_H-M   'P 1'
#
loop_
_entity.id
_entity.type
_entity.pdbx_description
1 polymer ?
#
loop_
_entity_poly.entity_id
_entity_poly.type
_entity_poly.pdbx_seq_one_letter_code
_entity_poly.pdbx_strand_id
1 'polypeptide(L)'
;MNDVLVGGSLFLHIDTHKCSWTLPDGMTNNQIDHCLIGRKWCSSLQDIQTYRGADESDHNLVIAKLCLKLKKIHNKKSVSKHVLESEKGKGQV
;
A
#
# COMPACT_ATOMS: atom_id res chain seq x y z
N MET A 1 -22.01 4.88 2.05
CA MET A 1 -21.11 5.62 1.15
C MET A 1 -19.72 5.55 1.76
N ASN A 2 -18.70 5.14 0.99
CA ASN A 2 -17.34 5.03 1.53
C ASN A 2 -16.69 6.42 1.56
N ASP A 3 -16.18 6.84 2.71
CA ASP A 3 -15.56 8.15 2.89
C ASP A 3 -14.06 8.11 2.59
N VAL A 4 -13.74 8.07 1.29
CA VAL A 4 -12.39 7.99 0.75
C VAL A 4 -12.13 9.15 -0.21
N LEU A 5 -10.87 9.56 -0.30
CA LEU A 5 -10.38 10.61 -1.19
C LEU A 5 -9.35 10.02 -2.15
N VAL A 6 -9.29 10.56 -3.36
CA VAL A 6 -8.24 10.24 -4.33
C VAL A 6 -6.99 11.01 -3.92
N GLY A 7 -5.92 10.31 -3.56
CA GLY A 7 -4.69 10.94 -3.07
C GLY A 7 -4.14 11.97 -4.07
N GLY A 8 -4.14 11.62 -5.36
CA GLY A 8 -3.62 12.47 -6.44
C GLY A 8 -4.38 13.78 -6.67
N SER A 9 -5.57 13.96 -6.09
CA SER A 9 -6.31 15.23 -6.16
C SER A 9 -6.05 16.15 -4.97
N LEU A 10 -5.31 15.70 -3.96
CA LEU A 10 -5.06 16.46 -2.72
C LEU A 10 -3.88 17.42 -2.85
N PHE A 11 -3.01 17.21 -3.83
CA PHE A 11 -1.77 17.96 -4.03
C PHE A 11 -1.67 18.47 -5.46
N LEU A 12 -1.17 19.69 -5.62
CA LEU A 12 -0.91 20.28 -6.92
C LEU A 12 0.44 19.78 -7.44
N HIS A 13 0.41 18.87 -8.41
CA HIS A 13 1.59 18.37 -9.10
C HIS A 13 1.57 18.74 -10.59
N ILE A 14 2.76 18.90 -11.18
CA ILE A 14 2.91 18.95 -12.64
C ILE A 14 2.60 17.57 -13.24
N ASP A 15 2.12 17.52 -14.47
CA ASP A 15 1.54 16.30 -15.06
C ASP A 15 2.53 15.13 -15.17
N THR A 16 3.83 15.43 -15.27
CA THR A 16 4.91 14.43 -15.22
C THR A 16 4.86 13.58 -13.95
N HIS A 17 4.49 14.18 -12.81
CA HIS A 17 4.36 13.52 -11.51
C HIS A 17 2.97 12.93 -11.24
N LYS A 18 2.04 13.04 -12.21
CA LYS A 18 0.70 12.42 -12.15
C LYS A 18 0.59 11.22 -13.08
N CYS A 19 1.40 11.18 -14.13
CA CYS A 19 1.41 10.12 -15.13
C CYS A 19 1.97 8.82 -14.53
N SER A 20 1.13 7.78 -14.45
CA SER A 20 1.49 6.44 -13.97
C SER A 20 1.75 5.46 -15.12
N TRP A 21 1.47 5.85 -16.37
CA TRP A 21 1.70 5.03 -17.55
C TRP A 21 2.04 5.88 -18.78
N THR A 22 3.11 5.49 -19.48
CA THR A 22 3.60 6.15 -20.68
C THR A 22 3.62 5.14 -21.83
N LEU A 23 2.96 5.46 -22.95
CA LEU A 23 3.05 4.62 -24.14
C LEU A 23 4.50 4.57 -24.65
N PRO A 24 4.89 3.49 -25.35
CA PRO A 24 6.21 3.39 -25.98
C PRO A 24 6.52 4.51 -26.96
N ASP A 25 5.51 5.21 -27.47
CA ASP A 25 5.65 6.38 -28.34
C ASP A 25 6.23 7.62 -27.63
N GLY A 26 6.28 7.61 -26.29
CA GLY A 26 6.77 8.71 -25.45
C GLY A 26 5.85 9.95 -25.43
N MET A 27 4.77 9.94 -26.19
CA MET A 27 3.88 11.08 -26.39
C MET A 27 2.64 10.99 -25.50
N THR A 28 2.15 9.79 -25.27
CA THR A 28 0.90 9.59 -24.52
C THR A 28 1.19 9.24 -23.07
N ASN A 29 0.59 10.01 -22.16
CA ASN A 29 0.75 9.90 -20.72
C ASN A 29 -0.63 9.76 -20.07
N ASN A 30 -0.84 8.69 -19.29
CA ASN A 30 -2.10 8.46 -18.58
C ASN A 30 -1.88 8.30 -17.07
N GLN A 31 -2.94 8.58 -16.30
CA GLN A 31 -3.03 8.29 -14.89
C GLN A 31 -4.01 7.14 -14.69
N ILE A 32 -3.50 5.91 -14.61
CA ILE A 32 -4.32 4.69 -14.47
C ILE A 32 -4.21 4.07 -13.08
N ASP A 33 -3.18 4.45 -12.33
CA ASP A 33 -2.94 4.01 -10.96
C ASP A 33 -3.29 5.14 -9.98
N HIS A 34 -4.14 4.82 -9.00
CA HIS A 34 -4.56 5.78 -7.98
C HIS A 34 -4.40 5.19 -6.58
N CYS A 35 -3.81 5.97 -5.67
CA CYS A 35 -3.89 5.66 -4.24
C CYS A 35 -5.11 6.34 -3.62
N LEU A 36 -5.95 5.55 -2.96
CA LEU A 36 -7.09 6.05 -2.19
C LEU A 36 -6.72 6.13 -0.71
N ILE A 37 -7.18 7.18 -0.03
CA ILE A 37 -7.02 7.32 1.42
C ILE A 37 -8.36 7.60 2.09
N GLY A 38 -8.62 6.96 3.22
CA GLY A 38 -9.81 7.29 4.02
C GLY A 38 -9.73 8.74 4.52
N ARG A 39 -10.83 9.49 4.44
CA ARG A 39 -10.87 10.92 4.80
C ARG A 39 -10.30 11.21 6.18
N LYS A 40 -10.57 10.32 7.15
CA LYS A 40 -10.02 10.39 8.53
C LYS A 40 -8.49 10.45 8.58
N TRP A 41 -7.81 9.83 7.62
CA TRP A 41 -6.35 9.72 7.56
C TRP A 41 -5.74 10.67 6.52
N CYS A 42 -6.54 11.52 5.86
CA CYS A 42 -6.09 12.43 4.82
C CYS A 42 -4.90 13.29 5.26
N SER A 43 -4.90 13.78 6.51
CA SER A 43 -3.81 14.59 7.07
C SER A 43 -2.49 13.84 7.26
N SER A 44 -2.50 12.50 7.20
CA SER A 44 -1.29 11.68 7.27
C SER A 44 -0.60 11.51 5.93
N LEU A 45 -1.31 11.72 4.82
CA LEU A 45 -0.72 11.76 3.49
C LEU A 45 -0.01 13.10 3.35
N GLN A 46 1.30 13.06 3.18
CA GLN A 46 2.14 14.25 3.03
C GLN A 46 2.35 14.61 1.57
N ASP A 47 2.38 13.60 0.70
CA ASP A 47 2.67 13.77 -0.72
C ASP A 47 2.28 12.50 -1.50
N ILE A 48 1.99 12.65 -2.79
CA ILE A 48 1.83 11.54 -3.72
C ILE A 48 2.33 11.93 -5.11
N GLN A 49 3.32 11.21 -5.61
CA GLN A 49 3.92 11.50 -6.90
C GLN A 49 4.29 10.23 -7.65
N THR A 50 4.32 10.32 -8.97
CA THR A 50 4.88 9.27 -9.81
C THR A 50 6.38 9.44 -9.96
N TYR A 51 7.10 8.33 -9.99
CA TYR A 51 8.54 8.27 -10.12
C TYR A 51 8.89 7.51 -11.40
N ARG A 52 9.42 8.26 -12.38
CA ARG A 52 9.82 7.72 -13.69
C ARG A 52 11.21 7.07 -13.60
N GLY A 53 11.41 5.96 -14.30
CA GLY A 53 12.71 5.29 -14.38
C GLY A 53 13.09 4.44 -13.16
N ALA A 54 12.12 4.06 -12.33
CA ALA A 54 12.31 2.99 -11.34
C ALA A 54 12.35 1.60 -12.00
N ASP A 55 11.77 1.46 -13.19
CA ASP A 55 11.69 0.21 -13.95
C ASP A 55 11.77 0.53 -15.46
N GLU A 56 12.11 -0.46 -16.29
CA GLU A 56 12.12 -0.37 -17.76
C GLU A 56 10.74 -0.69 -18.38
N SER A 57 9.67 -0.64 -17.57
CA SER A 57 8.29 -0.82 -18.01
C SER A 57 7.68 0.49 -18.53
N ASP A 58 6.59 0.36 -19.26
CA ASP A 58 5.63 1.41 -19.58
C ASP A 58 4.92 2.03 -18.35
N HIS A 59 5.05 1.42 -17.16
CA HIS A 59 4.48 1.90 -15.91
C HIS A 59 5.47 2.72 -15.07
N ASN A 60 5.00 3.84 -14.54
CA ASN A 60 5.71 4.66 -13.57
C ASN A 60 5.25 4.31 -12.14
N LEU A 61 6.19 4.21 -11.21
CA LEU A 61 5.86 3.87 -9.82
C LEU A 61 5.11 5.02 -9.15
N VAL A 62 3.97 4.76 -8.51
CA VAL A 62 3.28 5.73 -7.67
C VAL A 62 3.81 5.62 -6.24
N ILE A 63 4.34 6.72 -5.70
CA ILE A 63 4.89 6.79 -4.35
C ILE A 63 4.02 7.71 -3.50
N ALA A 64 3.49 7.18 -2.39
CA ALA A 64 2.78 7.94 -1.38
C ALA A 64 3.67 8.13 -0.15
N LYS A 65 3.84 9.38 0.29
CA LYS A 65 4.57 9.71 1.53
C LYS A 65 3.58 9.82 2.67
N LEU A 66 3.74 8.99 3.70
CA LEU A 66 2.81 8.90 4.83
C LEU A 66 3.52 9.18 6.16
N CYS A 67 2.88 9.97 7.03
CA CYS A 67 3.28 10.16 8.42
C CYS A 67 2.28 9.46 9.35
N LEU A 68 2.60 8.23 9.73
CA LEU A 68 1.73 7.38 10.54
C LEU A 68 2.52 6.63 11.61
N LYS A 69 1.90 6.41 12.76
CA LYS A 69 2.41 5.50 13.79
C LYS A 69 1.70 4.15 13.65
N LEU A 70 2.41 3.16 13.12
CA LEU A 70 1.86 1.82 12.94
C LEU A 70 1.85 1.04 14.25
N LYS A 71 0.74 0.35 14.55
CA LYS A 71 0.67 -0.59 15.66
C LYS A 71 1.21 -1.94 15.20
N LYS A 72 2.23 -2.46 15.88
CA LYS A 72 2.68 -3.85 15.68
C LYS A 72 1.62 -4.82 16.20
N ILE A 73 1.09 -5.66 15.32
CA ILE A 73 0.18 -6.74 15.68
C ILE A 73 1.01 -8.00 15.95
N HIS A 74 0.90 -8.56 17.15
CA HIS A 74 1.50 -9.83 17.49
C HIS A 74 0.44 -10.91 17.29
N ASN A 75 0.52 -11.67 16.19
CA ASN A 75 -0.29 -12.86 16.02
C ASN A 75 0.22 -13.93 16.98
N LYS A 76 -0.43 -14.09 18.14
CA LYS A 76 -0.28 -15.31 18.93
C LYS A 76 -0.80 -16.45 18.08
N LYS A 77 0.08 -17.33 17.60
CA LYS A 77 -0.35 -18.64 17.10
C LYS A 77 -1.12 -19.28 18.25
N SER A 78 -2.43 -19.42 18.11
CA SER A 78 -3.22 -20.24 19.03
C SER A 78 -2.77 -21.68 18.79
N VAL A 79 -1.76 -22.13 19.53
CA VAL A 79 -1.53 -23.57 19.66
C VAL A 79 -2.78 -24.11 20.30
N SER A 80 -3.54 -24.91 19.54
CA SER A 80 -4.74 -25.56 20.01
C SER A 80 -4.38 -26.41 21.24
N LYS A 81 -5.08 -26.21 22.36
CA LYS A 81 -4.86 -26.97 23.61
C LYS A 81 -4.95 -28.49 23.40
N HIS A 82 -5.67 -28.94 22.35
CA HIS A 82 -5.79 -30.36 22.00
C HIS A 82 -4.47 -31.05 21.62
N VAL A 83 -3.42 -30.31 21.24
CA VAL A 83 -2.11 -30.92 20.90
C VAL A 83 -1.25 -31.14 22.15
N LEU A 84 -1.43 -30.35 23.21
CA LEU A 84 -0.60 -30.47 24.42
C LEU A 84 -1.02 -31.65 25.31
N GLU A 85 -2.26 -32.13 25.18
CA GLU A 85 -2.78 -33.25 25.98
C GLU A 85 -2.47 -34.61 25.34
N SER A 86 -2.29 -34.69 24.02
CA SER A 86 -1.94 -35.92 23.31
C SER A 86 -0.48 -36.36 23.50
N GLU A 87 0.40 -35.46 23.98
CA GLU A 87 1.82 -35.78 24.26
C GLU A 87 2.06 -36.21 25.72
N LYS A 88 1.14 -35.94 26.65
CA LYS A 88 1.27 -36.35 28.06
C LYS A 88 1.03 -37.85 28.31
N GLY A 89 0.50 -38.58 27.32
CA GLY A 89 0.12 -39.99 27.44
C GLY A 89 1.10 -41.01 26.86
N LYS A 90 2.27 -40.62 26.34
CA LYS A 90 3.20 -41.54 25.62
C LYS A 90 4.49 -41.91 26.38
N GLY A 91 4.52 -41.72 27.70
CA GLY A 91 5.68 -42.04 28.51
C GLY A 91 5.33 -42.91 29.71
N GLN A 92 5.01 -44.18 29.47
CA GLN A 92 5.14 -45.30 30.43
C GLN A 92 4.76 -46.62 29.74
N VAL A 93 5.75 -47.30 29.17
CA VAL A 93 5.93 -48.77 29.23
C VAL A 93 7.44 -49.03 29.27
#